data_AF-A0A2S6TT00-F1
#
_entry.id   AF-A0A2S6TT00-F1
#
_cell.length_a   1.000
_cell.length_b   1.000
_cell.length_c   1.000
_cell.angle_alpha   90.00
_cell.angle_beta   90.00
_cell.angle_gamma   90.00
#
_symmetry.space_group_name_H-M   'P 1'
#
loop_
_entity.id
_entity.type
_entity.pdbx_description
1 polymer ?
#
loop_
_entity_poly.entity_id
_entity_poly.type
_entity_poly.pdbx_seq_one_letter_code
_entity_poly.pdbx_strand_id
1 'polypeptide(L)'
;MKYWLVKSEPDAWSWRDHVKAGVAEWDGVRNHQANNNMKLMKEGDRAFFYHSVSEKQIVGVLEVVKEHYPDHTDKTGKFGMVDF
;
A
#
# COMPACT_ATOMS: atom_id res chain seq x y z
N MET A 1 -0.04 8.14 15.38
CA MET A 1 -0.41 8.52 14.01
C MET A 1 0.85 8.99 13.27
N LYS A 2 1.29 8.20 12.29
CA LYS A 2 2.37 8.50 11.35
C LYS A 2 1.79 8.75 9.96
N TYR A 3 2.62 9.26 9.07
CA TYR A 3 2.26 9.54 7.70
C TYR A 3 3.20 8.82 6.73
N TRP A 4 2.63 8.33 5.64
CA TRP A 4 3.29 7.47 4.67
C TRP A 4 3.03 7.94 3.24
N LEU A 5 3.76 7.35 2.30
CA LEU A 5 3.49 7.48 0.87
C LEU A 5 3.67 6.10 0.24
N VAL A 6 2.65 5.64 -0.46
CA VAL A 6 2.65 4.39 -1.22
C VAL A 6 2.55 4.70 -2.70
N LYS A 7 3.18 3.86 -3.53
CA LYS A 7 3.26 4.07 -4.98
C LYS A 7 2.53 2.96 -5.70
N SER A 8 1.71 3.32 -6.67
CA SER A 8 1.07 2.38 -7.59
C SER A 8 1.17 2.89 -9.02
N GLU A 9 1.36 2.00 -9.97
CA GLU A 9 1.24 2.33 -11.39
C GLU A 9 -0.24 2.29 -11.78
N PRO A 10 -0.80 3.35 -12.37
CA PRO A 10 -2.24 3.44 -12.62
C PRO A 10 -2.77 2.38 -13.58
N ASP A 11 -1.91 1.84 -14.46
CA ASP A 11 -2.29 0.77 -15.38
C ASP A 11 -2.42 -0.60 -14.69
N ALA A 12 -1.81 -0.76 -13.51
CA ALA A 12 -1.90 -1.97 -12.69
C ALA A 12 -2.95 -1.84 -11.57
N TRP A 13 -2.95 -0.72 -10.85
CA TRP A 13 -3.92 -0.42 -9.80
C TRP A 13 -4.06 1.10 -9.62
N SER A 14 -5.15 1.66 -10.16
CA SER A 14 -5.39 3.10 -10.12
C SER A 14 -6.12 3.54 -8.85
N TRP A 15 -6.10 4.85 -8.58
CA TRP A 15 -6.96 5.45 -7.55
C TRP A 15 -8.46 5.14 -7.75
N ARG A 16 -8.93 5.07 -8.99
CA ARG A 16 -10.34 4.74 -9.28
C ARG A 16 -10.65 3.30 -8.90
N ASP A 17 -9.73 2.38 -9.14
CA ASP A 17 -9.89 0.98 -8.75
C ASP A 17 -9.96 0.85 -7.23
N HIS A 18 -9.08 1.57 -6.53
CA HIS A 18 -9.06 1.56 -5.07
C HIS A 18 -10.33 2.16 -4.45
N VAL A 19 -10.79 3.32 -4.94
CA VAL A 19 -12.08 3.91 -4.49
C VAL A 19 -13.26 2.96 -4.74
N LYS A 20 -13.25 2.22 -5.85
CA LYS A 20 -14.29 1.24 -6.17
C LYS A 20 -14.22 0.01 -5.27
N ALA A 21 -13.03 -0.45 -4.90
CA ALA A 21 -12.83 -1.56 -3.97
C ALA A 21 -13.20 -1.20 -2.53
N GLY A 22 -12.98 0.06 -2.15
CA GLY A 22 -13.21 0.57 -0.80
C GLY A 22 -12.06 0.26 0.14
N VAL A 23 -11.75 -1.03 0.31
CA VAL A 23 -10.57 -1.51 1.05
C VAL A 23 -9.80 -2.49 0.17
N ALA A 24 -8.48 -2.39 0.13
CA ALA A 24 -7.63 -3.35 -0.57
C ALA A 24 -6.29 -3.60 0.13
N GLU A 25 -5.79 -4.82 -0.03
CA GLU A 25 -4.48 -5.24 0.43
C GLU A 25 -3.35 -4.62 -0.41
N TRP A 26 -2.29 -4.17 0.25
CA TRP A 26 -1.11 -3.60 -0.39
C TRP A 26 -0.04 -4.65 -0.66
N ASP A 27 -0.39 -5.62 -1.51
CA ASP A 27 0.41 -6.79 -1.84
C ASP A 27 1.59 -6.48 -2.79
N GLY A 28 2.34 -7.52 -3.17
CA GLY A 28 3.37 -7.43 -4.22
C GLY A 28 4.66 -6.69 -3.81
N VAL A 29 4.75 -6.16 -2.59
CA VAL A 29 5.96 -5.49 -2.10
C VAL A 29 7.09 -6.52 -1.90
N ARG A 30 8.17 -6.38 -2.67
CA ARG A 30 9.39 -7.20 -2.55
C ARG A 30 10.64 -6.42 -2.17
N ASN A 31 10.47 -5.17 -1.77
CA ASN A 31 11.54 -4.34 -1.25
C ASN A 31 11.62 -4.46 0.29
N HIS A 32 12.79 -4.82 0.81
CA HIS A 32 12.98 -5.02 2.25
C HIS A 32 12.71 -3.76 3.10
N GLN A 33 13.12 -2.58 2.62
CA GLN A 33 12.88 -1.33 3.34
C GLN A 33 11.40 -0.96 3.33
N ALA A 34 10.71 -1.11 2.20
CA ALA A 34 9.27 -0.88 2.10
C ALA A 34 8.48 -1.84 3.02
N ASN A 35 8.84 -3.12 3.05
CA ASN A 35 8.25 -4.09 3.98
C ASN A 35 8.50 -3.71 5.45
N ASN A 36 9.71 -3.21 5.78
CA ASN A 36 10.00 -2.72 7.12
C ASN A 36 9.19 -1.45 7.46
N ASN A 37 8.91 -0.59 6.50
CA ASN A 37 8.01 0.55 6.70
C ASN A 37 6.57 0.07 6.98
N MET A 38 6.07 -0.91 6.23
CA MET A 38 4.73 -1.48 6.45
C MET A 38 4.59 -2.14 7.83
N LYS A 39 5.64 -2.80 8.33
CA LYS A 39 5.67 -3.34 9.71
C LYS A 39 5.53 -2.26 10.80
N LEU A 40 5.79 -1.00 10.47
CA LEU A 40 5.70 0.14 11.40
C LEU A 40 4.39 0.91 11.29
N MET A 41 3.54 0.59 10.30
CA MET A 41 2.22 1.15 10.10
C MET A 41 1.26 0.63 11.17
N LYS A 42 0.38 1.51 11.64
CA LYS A 42 -0.66 1.22 12.62
C LYS A 42 -2.02 1.64 12.11
N GLU A 43 -3.07 0.98 12.56
CA GLU A 43 -4.45 1.36 12.22
C GLU A 43 -4.67 2.85 12.52
N GLY A 44 -5.29 3.55 11.56
CA GLY A 44 -5.50 5.01 11.59
C GLY A 44 -4.30 5.85 11.14
N ASP A 45 -3.12 5.27 10.87
CA ASP A 45 -2.05 5.98 10.16
C ASP A 45 -2.51 6.31 8.72
N ARG A 46 -2.03 7.43 8.16
CA ARG A 46 -2.45 7.88 6.83
C ARG A 46 -1.34 7.76 5.80
N ALA A 47 -1.70 7.49 4.55
CA ALA A 47 -0.76 7.42 3.44
C ALA A 47 -1.22 8.25 2.24
N PHE A 48 -0.28 8.84 1.50
CA PHE A 48 -0.58 9.36 0.17
C PHE A 48 -0.59 8.22 -0.86
N PHE A 49 -1.64 8.16 -1.68
CA PHE A 49 -1.67 7.33 -2.89
C PHE A 49 -0.97 8.10 -4.01
N TYR A 50 0.22 7.65 -4.40
CA TYR A 50 1.01 8.27 -5.45
C TYR A 50 0.96 7.40 -6.72
N HIS A 51 0.44 7.95 -7.81
CA HIS A 51 0.63 7.36 -9.13
C HIS A 51 2.10 7.47 -9.53
N SER A 52 2.69 6.39 -10.03
CA SER A 52 4.07 6.33 -10.50
C SER A 52 4.20 5.92 -11.96
N VAL A 53 5.42 6.06 -12.50
CA VAL A 53 5.82 5.77 -13.88
C VAL A 53 5.20 6.70 -14.92
N SER A 54 3.94 6.49 -15.30
CA SER A 54 3.25 7.24 -16.37
C SER A 54 2.72 8.59 -15.85
N GLU A 55 1.85 8.53 -14.85
CA GLU A 55 1.32 9.68 -14.13
C GLU A 55 2.09 9.81 -12.80
N LYS A 56 2.63 10.99 -12.47
CA LYS A 56 3.53 11.21 -11.32
C LYS A 56 2.97 12.23 -10.35
N GLN A 57 1.87 11.88 -9.68
CA GLN A 57 1.20 12.78 -8.76
C GLN A 57 0.53 12.05 -7.59
N ILE A 58 0.28 12.79 -6.52
CA ILE A 58 -0.56 12.34 -5.40
C ILE A 58 -2.01 12.53 -5.83
N VAL A 59 -2.79 11.45 -5.81
CA VAL A 59 -4.18 11.42 -6.29
C VAL A 59 -5.19 11.15 -5.19
N GLY A 60 -4.73 10.77 -3.99
CA GLY A 60 -5.61 10.42 -2.88
C GLY A 60 -4.88 10.28 -1.54
N VAL A 61 -5.69 10.13 -0.50
CA VAL A 61 -5.24 9.82 0.86
C VAL A 61 -5.90 8.52 1.28
N LEU A 62 -5.10 7.64 1.87
CA LEU A 62 -5.47 6.36 2.43
C LEU A 62 -5.35 6.39 3.94
N GLU A 63 -6.03 5.46 4.60
CA GLU A 63 -5.90 5.18 6.02
C GLU A 63 -5.60 3.69 6.19
N VAL A 64 -4.65 3.33 7.05
CA VAL A 64 -4.37 1.92 7.35
C VAL A 64 -5.55 1.36 8.13
N VAL A 65 -6.22 0.36 7.56
CA VAL A 65 -7.38 -0.32 8.20
C VAL A 65 -7.03 -1.71 8.72
N LYS A 66 -5.83 -2.23 8.41
CA LYS A 66 -5.29 -3.47 8.97
C LYS A 66 -3.77 -3.43 9.04
N GLU A 67 -3.23 -3.79 10.21
CA GLU A 67 -1.78 -3.86 10.42
C GLU A 67 -1.10 -5.00 9.62
N HIS A 68 0.23 -4.99 9.59
CA HIS A 68 1.06 -5.90 8.80
C HIS A 68 0.73 -7.38 9.00
N TYR A 69 0.53 -8.10 7.89
CA TYR A 69 0.30 -9.55 7.86
C TYR A 69 0.97 -10.19 6.63
N PRO A 70 1.18 -11.52 6.60
CA PRO A 70 1.86 -12.19 5.49
C PRO A 70 1.17 -11.98 4.14
N ASP A 71 1.97 -11.73 3.10
CA ASP A 71 1.50 -11.54 1.73
C ASP A 71 1.28 -12.91 1.08
N HIS A 72 0.05 -13.21 0.68
CA HIS A 72 -0.31 -14.50 0.10
C HIS A 72 0.31 -14.72 -1.29
N THR A 73 0.75 -13.66 -1.96
CA THR A 73 1.45 -13.72 -3.25
C THR A 73 2.95 -14.03 -3.10
N ASP A 74 3.51 -13.95 -1.87
CA ASP A 74 4.90 -14.31 -1.61
C ASP A 74 5.07 -15.78 -1.20
N LYS A 75 5.46 -16.62 -2.17
CA LYS A 75 5.75 -18.04 -1.94
C LYS A 75 6.90 -18.31 -0.96
N THR A 76 7.73 -17.30 -0.64
CA THR A 76 8.83 -17.44 0.33
C THR A 76 8.43 -17.14 1.77
N GLY A 77 7.28 -16.50 1.99
CA GLY A 77 6.80 -16.10 3.32
C GLY A 77 7.66 -15.04 4.02
N LYS A 78 8.46 -14.28 3.26
CA LYS A 78 9.37 -13.25 3.79
C LYS A 78 8.71 -11.86 3.85
N PHE A 79 7.77 -11.61 2.95
CA PHE A 79 7.12 -10.32 2.78
C PHE A 79 5.69 -10.34 3.35
N GLY A 80 5.22 -9.16 3.70
CA GLY A 80 3.85 -8.95 4.14
C GLY A 80 3.27 -7.68 3.55
N MET A 81 2.03 -7.40 3.91
CA MET A 81 1.21 -6.30 3.42
C MET A 81 0.35 -5.72 4.55
N VAL A 82 -0.29 -4.60 4.26
CA VAL A 82 -1.31 -3.94 5.11
C VAL A 82 -2.56 -3.73 4.25
N ASP A 83 -3.70 -3.42 4.88
CA ASP A 83 -4.89 -3.00 4.13
C ASP A 83 -5.08 -1.49 4.28
N PHE A 84 -5.46 -0.85 3.18
CA PHE A 84 -5.89 0.54 3.09
C PHE A 84 -7.34 0.62 2.66
#